data_AF-A0AAU3JPS9-F1
#
_entry.id   AF-A0AAU3JPS9-F1
#
_cell.length_a   1.000
_cell.length_b   1.000
_cell.length_c   1.000
_cell.angle_alpha   90.00
_cell.angle_beta   90.00
_cell.angle_gamma   90.00
#
_symmetry.space_group_name_H-M   'P 1'
#
loop_
_entity.id
_entity.type
_entity.pdbx_description
1 polymer ?
#
loop_
_entity_poly.entity_id
_entity_poly.type
_entity_poly.pdbx_seq_one_letter_code
_entity_poly.pdbx_strand_id
1 'polypeptide(L)' 'MATDLGALEDRDLVVEAITEDERAETVLFGKPDRIVSTPDAILASNTSSIPIMKLGVATQRPEHVVGIHFFH' A
#
# COMPACT_ATOMS: atom_id res chain seq x y z
N MET A 1 -0.91 0.16 -19.28
CA MET A 1 0.04 0.19 -18.15
C MET A 1 0.37 1.63 -17.84
N ALA A 2 0.12 2.08 -16.62
CA ALA A 2 0.57 3.38 -16.14
C ALA A 2 1.89 3.18 -15.38
N THR A 3 2.81 4.14 -15.50
CA THR A 3 4.10 4.14 -14.79
C THR A 3 4.19 5.26 -13.75
N ASP A 4 3.20 6.15 -13.75
CA ASP A 4 3.08 7.23 -12.78
C ASP A 4 2.12 6.83 -11.65
N LEU A 5 2.49 7.16 -10.41
CA LEU A 5 1.68 6.83 -9.24
C LEU A 5 0.42 7.70 -9.15
N GLY A 6 0.38 8.87 -9.79
CA GLY A 6 -0.82 9.73 -9.85
C GLY A 6 -2.03 9.04 -10.47
N ALA A 7 -1.82 8.00 -11.29
CA ALA A 7 -2.89 7.15 -11.82
C ALA A 7 -3.65 6.35 -10.74
N LEU A 8 -3.27 6.43 -9.47
CA LEU A 8 -3.94 5.81 -8.32
C LEU A 8 -4.97 6.73 -7.64
N GLU A 9 -5.07 8.01 -8.02
CA GLU A 9 -5.84 9.04 -7.29
C GLU A 9 -7.29 8.65 -6.97
N ASP A 10 -7.97 7.98 -7.89
CA ASP A 10 -9.38 7.62 -7.82
C ASP A 10 -9.62 6.14 -7.48
N ARG A 11 -8.61 5.44 -6.93
CA ARG A 11 -8.71 4.00 -6.63
C ARG A 11 -9.29 3.75 -5.25
N ASP A 12 -10.25 2.84 -5.19
CA ASP A 12 -10.83 2.36 -3.92
C ASP A 12 -9.97 1.26 -3.26
N LEU A 13 -9.09 0.60 -4.02
CA LEU A 13 -8.16 -0.42 -3.53
C LEU A 13 -6.83 -0.29 -4.27
N VAL A 14 -5.74 -0.22 -3.50
CA VAL A 14 -4.37 -0.27 -4.00
C VAL A 14 -3.66 -1.45 -3.36
N VAL A 15 -3.10 -2.34 -4.18
CA VAL A 15 -2.30 -3.48 -3.73
C VAL A 15 -0.84 -3.23 -4.07
N GLU A 16 0.00 -3.19 -3.06
CA GLU A 16 1.46 -3.18 -3.18
C GLU A 16 1.95 -4.64 -3.28
N ALA A 17 2.80 -4.90 -4.28
CA ALA A 17 3.39 -6.21 -4.55
C ALA A 17 4.77 -6.07 -5.22
N ILE A 18 5.66 -5.29 -4.60
CA ILE A 18 7.06 -5.17 -5.03
C ILE A 18 7.87 -6.37 -4.52
N THR A 19 9.16 -6.41 -4.88
CA THR A 19 10.09 -7.39 -4.32
C THR A 19 10.21 -7.18 -2.81
N GLU A 20 10.14 -8.28 -2.06
CA GLU A 20 10.21 -8.28 -0.60
C GLU A 20 11.53 -7.62 -0.11
N ASP A 21 11.40 -6.40 0.40
CA ASP A 21 12.44 -5.58 1.00
C ASP A 21 11.75 -4.59 1.95
N GLU A 22 11.97 -4.80 3.24
CA GLU A 22 11.28 -4.05 4.29
C GLU A 22 11.40 -2.53 4.13
N ARG A 23 12.58 -2.04 3.76
CA ARG A 23 12.82 -0.60 3.66
C ARG A 23 12.15 -0.05 2.41
N ALA A 24 12.25 -0.75 1.28
CA ALA A 24 11.64 -0.35 0.03
C ALA A 24 10.12 -0.35 0.14
N GLU A 25 9.53 -1.41 0.71
CA GLU A 25 8.09 -1.54 0.93
C GLU A 25 7.58 -0.44 1.86
N THR A 26 8.20 -0.24 3.03
CA THR A 26 7.78 0.82 3.96
C THR A 26 7.83 2.22 3.32
N VAL A 27 8.87 2.53 2.54
CA VAL A 27 9.00 3.83 1.86
C VAL A 27 7.99 3.97 0.71
N LEU A 28 7.74 2.91 -0.05
CA LEU A 28 6.80 2.94 -1.17
C LEU A 28 5.35 3.00 -0.67
N PHE A 29 5.01 2.25 0.38
CA PHE A 29 3.65 2.10 0.89
C PHE A 29 3.04 3.41 1.40
N GLY A 30 3.86 4.32 1.90
CA GLY A 30 3.41 5.67 2.28
C GLY A 30 3.13 6.61 1.10
N LYS A 31 3.48 6.25 -0.14
CA LYS A 31 3.24 7.11 -1.31
C LYS A 31 1.78 7.07 -1.78
N PRO A 32 1.14 5.89 -1.98
CA PRO A 32 -0.28 5.81 -2.30
C PRO A 32 -1.19 6.56 -1.33
N ASP A 33 -0.89 6.54 -0.03
CA ASP A 33 -1.65 7.27 1.00
C ASP A 33 -1.81 8.77 0.71
N ARG A 34 -0.80 9.39 0.08
CA ARG A 34 -0.79 10.82 -0.29
C ARG A 34 -1.47 11.11 -1.63
N ILE A 35 -1.71 10.08 -2.43
CA ILE A 35 -2.22 10.20 -3.80
C ILE A 35 -3.70 9.83 -3.85
N VAL A 36 -4.07 8.76 -3.16
CA VAL A 36 -5.44 8.24 -3.16
C VAL A 36 -6.35 9.22 -2.42
N SER A 37 -7.25 9.83 -3.19
CA SER A 37 -8.18 10.86 -2.73
C SER A 37 -9.46 10.28 -2.14
N THR A 38 -9.80 9.03 -2.47
CA THR A 38 -10.95 8.34 -1.91
C THR A 38 -10.77 8.15 -0.39
N PRO A 39 -11.74 8.62 0.44
CA PRO A 39 -11.62 8.53 1.90
C PRO A 39 -11.56 7.09 2.43
N ASP A 40 -12.42 6.22 1.90
CA ASP A 40 -12.59 4.84 2.36
C ASP A 40 -11.72 3.84 1.59
N ALA A 41 -10.74 4.33 0.82
CA ALA A 41 -9.86 3.45 0.05
C ALA A 41 -8.96 2.61 0.96
N ILE A 42 -8.79 1.35 0.55
CA ILE A 42 -7.95 0.38 1.24
C ILE A 42 -6.56 0.34 0.60
N LEU A 43 -5.54 0.40 1.45
CA LEU A 43 -4.15 0.14 1.06
C LEU A 43 -3.77 -1.25 1.55
N ALA A 44 -3.51 -2.15 0.61
CA ALA A 44 -3.16 -3.54 0.90
C ALA A 44 -1.70 -3.82 0.52
N SER A 45 -0.99 -4.59 1.34
CA SER A 45 0.31 -5.15 0.96
C SER A 45 0.20 -6.66 0.76
N ASN A 46 0.87 -7.17 -0.27
CA ASN A 46 1.07 -8.59 -0.53
C ASN A 46 2.30 -9.18 0.18
N THR A 47 2.99 -8.40 1.02
CA THR A 47 4.13 -8.87 1.81
C THR A 47 3.84 -10.21 2.51
N SER A 48 4.82 -11.13 2.48
CA SER A 48 4.74 -12.39 3.21
C SER A 48 5.30 -12.29 4.63
N SER A 49 6.22 -11.35 4.88
CA SER A 49 7.06 -11.36 6.09
C SER A 49 7.04 -10.06 6.89
N ILE A 50 6.56 -8.95 6.32
CA ILE A 50 6.56 -7.65 7.00
C ILE A 50 5.28 -7.50 7.83
N PRO A 51 5.40 -7.12 9.12
CA PRO A 51 4.23 -6.83 9.93
C PRO A 51 3.41 -5.68 9.32
N ILE A 52 2.13 -5.92 9.02
CA ILE A 52 1.23 -4.91 8.44
C ILE A 52 1.15 -3.64 9.29
N MET A 53 1.26 -3.76 10.63
CA MET A 53 1.31 -2.61 11.53
C MET A 53 2.46 -1.64 11.16
N LYS A 54 3.60 -2.15 10.71
CA LYS A 54 4.76 -1.34 10.31
C LYS A 54 4.48 -0.52 9.06
N LEU A 55 3.79 -1.11 8.09
CA LEU A 55 3.32 -0.42 6.89
C LEU A 55 2.23 0.60 7.25
N GLY A 56 1.32 0.26 8.17
CA GLY A 56 0.30 1.16 8.70
C GLY A 56 0.88 2.45 9.29
N VAL A 57 1.97 2.37 10.06
CA VAL A 57 2.69 3.53 10.65
C VAL A 57 3.28 4.47 9.58
N ALA A 58 3.51 3.98 8.36
CA ALA A 58 3.99 4.81 7.25
C ALA A 58 2.89 5.62 6.55
N THR A 59 1.63 5.48 6.97
CA THR A 59 0.45 6.14 6.40
C THR A 59 -0.25 7.04 7.40
N GLN A 60 -1.13 7.92 6.92
CA GLN A 60 -2.00 8.76 7.75
C GLN A 60 -3.34 8.09 8.11
N ARG A 61 -3.63 6.90 7.54
CA ARG A 61 -4.88 6.14 7.70
C ARG A 61 -4.63 4.67 8.06
N PRO A 62 -3.92 4.36 9.16
CA PRO A 62 -3.53 2.99 9.52
C PRO A 62 -4.72 2.02 9.65
N GLU A 63 -5.92 2.51 9.95
CA GLU A 63 -7.17 1.76 9.99
C GLU A 63 -7.63 1.23 8.63
N HIS A 64 -7.15 1.80 7.53
CA HIS A 64 -7.44 1.37 6.16
C HIS A 64 -6.29 0.57 5.54
N VAL A 65 -5.33 0.11 6.36
CA VAL A 65 -4.21 -0.71 5.92
C VAL A 65 -4.44 -2.18 6.25
N VAL A 66 -4.33 -3.04 5.24
CA VAL A 66 -4.55 -4.49 5.38
C VAL A 66 -3.42 -5.30 4.74
N GLY A 67 -3.26 -6.55 5.18
CA GLY A 67 -2.45 -7.54 4.48
C GLY A 67 -3.34 -8.43 3.61
N ILE A 68 -2.95 -8.64 2.36
CA ILE A 68 -3.60 -9.60 1.45
C ILE A 68 -2.52 -10.47 0.84
N HIS A 69 -2.42 -11.71 1.28
CA HIS A 69 -1.38 -12.62 0.81
C HIS A 69 -1.92 -13.53 -0.30
N PHE A 70 -1.50 -13.27 -1.53
CA PHE A 70 -1.77 -14.13 -2.69
C PHE A 70 -0.76 -15.28 -2.76
N PHE A 71 -1.21 -16.44 -3.24
CA PHE A 71 -0.37 -17.61 -3.45
C PHE A 71 -0.17 -17.81 -4.96
N HIS A 72 1.05 -18.16 -5.35
CA HIS A 72 1.41 -18.60 -6.71
C HIS A 72 1.49 -20.12 -6.78
#